data_AF-A0A3N5SMJ2-F1
#
_entry.id   AF-A0A3N5SMJ2-F1
#
_cell.length_a   1.000
_cell.length_b   1.000
_cell.length_c   1.000
_cell.angle_alpha   90.00
_cell.angle_beta   90.00
_cell.angle_gamma   90.00
#
_symmetry.space_group_name_H-M   'P 1'
#
loop_
_entity.id
_entity.type
_entity.pdbx_description
1 polymer ?
#
loop_
_entity_poly.entity_id
_entity_poly.type
_entity_poly.pdbx_seq_one_letter_code
_entity_poly.pdbx_strand_id
1 'polypeptide(L)'
;MAVLAYGLLLAFLLGTGTLVASIIPTRGARIGLGTVALLAAVVDSTWLIAPLNGWSPALADSLWIGVFALVAFSAAMTASYYRGTVGIPNWTWPSARDVLFMIMVIAVLGALVFVLPVPLDTDAQGFGYLALSLRDGEDYTTLAPWHPEIDYLYSPGYIGLIAHLSARFDLRIHTLQLIMSAVIAVLFVWTAYDLGTELGGPRMGRGLMLAAVIGTGLITAFMDSHYTALLALLFALAFIAFVMRLLHTWRWSSVFLAAICLAGVPLSQPDTTMVLIIGYVPWLIVIWLSKPRPRFTTWLALAVVIPLLALAICAPWLASIRDLLESDIESPFVVDRDHWRTLIVMHGGVIVVLAAVGILTFLRRRHPVYTLALIWLVGIIEFSTLGLLEETFPEAMEPVLKYDYPYSVAWHGPIIPYTILGGLALVWLADRLGGKRLDLAIGRVVILIAVLVA
;
A
#
# COMPACT_ATOMS: atom_id res chain seq x y z
N MET A 1 -20.83 -6.84 16.59
CA MET A 1 -19.59 -6.26 17.17
C MET A 1 -18.51 -6.01 16.11
N ALA A 2 -18.12 -6.99 15.29
CA ALA A 2 -17.05 -6.83 14.29
C ALA A 2 -17.25 -5.65 13.32
N VAL A 3 -18.44 -5.53 12.71
CA VAL A 3 -18.77 -4.42 11.78
C VAL A 3 -18.70 -3.05 12.45
N LEU A 4 -19.12 -2.95 13.71
CA LEU A 4 -19.04 -1.70 14.47
C LEU A 4 -17.57 -1.32 14.73
N ALA A 5 -16.74 -2.28 15.16
CA ALA A 5 -15.31 -2.06 15.36
C ALA A 5 -14.60 -1.67 14.06
N TYR A 6 -14.96 -2.31 12.94
CA TYR A 6 -14.50 -1.91 11.60
C TYR A 6 -14.86 -0.45 11.27
N GLY A 7 -16.13 -0.07 11.43
CA GLY A 7 -16.57 1.30 11.17
C GLY A 7 -15.86 2.33 12.06
N LEU A 8 -15.67 2.03 13.34
CA LEU A 8 -14.97 2.92 14.29
C LEU A 8 -13.49 3.07 13.95
N LEU A 9 -12.78 1.97 13.69
CA LEU A 9 -11.37 1.99 13.32
C LEU A 9 -11.16 2.78 12.03
N LEU A 10 -12.00 2.54 11.02
CA LEU A 10 -11.93 3.26 9.76
C LEU A 10 -12.21 4.75 9.94
N ALA A 11 -13.26 5.11 10.70
CA ALA A 11 -13.59 6.51 10.97
C ALA A 11 -12.47 7.24 11.70
N PHE A 12 -11.83 6.59 12.68
CA PHE A 12 -10.66 7.13 13.38
C PHE A 12 -9.50 7.37 12.42
N LEU A 13 -9.15 6.38 11.60
CA LEU A 13 -8.04 6.47 10.65
C LEU A 13 -8.30 7.51 9.55
N LEU A 14 -9.51 7.59 8.98
CA LEU A 14 -9.83 8.62 7.99
C LEU A 14 -9.91 10.03 8.60
N GLY A 15 -10.41 10.15 9.83
CA GLY A 15 -10.45 11.42 10.56
C GLY A 15 -9.05 11.96 10.83
N THR A 16 -8.15 11.12 11.34
CA THR A 16 -6.74 11.45 11.55
C THR A 16 -6.01 11.69 10.23
N GLY A 17 -6.26 10.88 9.20
CA GLY A 17 -5.73 11.07 7.86
C GLY A 17 -6.15 12.40 7.21
N THR A 18 -7.35 12.90 7.53
CA THR A 18 -7.78 14.24 7.11
C THR A 18 -6.94 15.35 7.77
N LEU A 19 -6.57 15.19 9.04
CA LEU A 19 -5.62 16.09 9.71
C LEU A 19 -4.26 16.03 9.04
N VAL A 20 -3.73 14.84 8.75
CA VAL A 20 -2.46 14.70 8.02
C VAL A 20 -2.53 15.35 6.65
N ALA A 21 -3.60 15.12 5.90
CA ALA A 21 -3.80 15.72 4.59
C ALA A 21 -3.73 17.26 4.63
N SER A 22 -4.17 17.89 5.73
CA SER A 22 -4.08 19.35 5.92
C SER A 22 -2.65 19.87 6.07
N ILE A 23 -1.72 19.02 6.53
CA ILE A 23 -0.31 19.33 6.72
C ILE A 23 0.46 19.12 5.40
N ILE A 24 0.11 18.08 4.65
CA ILE A 24 0.81 17.73 3.43
C ILE A 24 0.46 18.74 2.33
N PRO A 25 1.44 19.42 1.70
CA PRO A 25 1.14 20.46 0.73
C PRO A 25 0.77 19.91 -0.67
N THR A 26 -0.36 19.22 -0.75
CA THR A 26 -0.92 18.59 -1.95
C THR A 26 -1.90 19.54 -2.66
N ARG A 27 -2.39 19.14 -3.84
CA ARG A 27 -3.33 19.96 -4.62
C ARG A 27 -4.78 19.91 -4.12
N GLY A 28 -5.05 19.22 -3.01
CA GLY A 28 -6.39 19.01 -2.46
C GLY A 28 -6.36 18.19 -1.18
N ALA A 29 -7.51 17.79 -0.66
CA ALA A 29 -7.55 16.87 0.47
C ALA A 29 -7.18 15.46 -0.02
N ARG A 30 -5.99 14.98 0.35
CA ARG A 30 -5.50 13.63 0.04
C ARG A 30 -5.60 12.74 1.28
N ILE A 31 -6.84 12.40 1.62
CA ILE A 31 -7.18 11.73 2.89
C ILE A 31 -6.60 10.32 2.93
N GLY A 32 -6.63 9.58 1.82
CA GLY A 32 -6.02 8.26 1.72
C GLY A 32 -4.52 8.34 1.98
N LEU A 33 -3.80 9.19 1.25
CA LEU A 33 -2.36 9.39 1.46
C LEU A 33 -2.02 9.87 2.86
N GLY A 34 -2.80 10.78 3.43
CA GLY A 34 -2.61 11.24 4.80
C GLY A 34 -2.80 10.11 5.82
N THR A 35 -3.80 9.26 5.62
CA THR A 35 -4.08 8.09 6.48
C THR A 35 -2.95 7.07 6.40
N VAL A 36 -2.46 6.78 5.19
CA VAL A 36 -1.36 5.82 5.00
C VAL A 36 -0.05 6.35 5.58
N ALA A 37 0.24 7.64 5.40
CA ALA A 37 1.41 8.27 6.00
C ALA A 37 1.39 8.21 7.54
N LEU A 38 0.21 8.38 8.16
CA LEU A 38 0.04 8.18 9.60
C LEU A 38 0.36 6.74 9.99
N LEU A 39 -0.26 5.77 9.30
CA LEU A 39 -0.08 4.36 9.61
C LEU A 39 1.38 3.92 9.44
N ALA A 40 2.04 4.38 8.37
CA ALA A 40 3.45 4.13 8.13
C ALA A 40 4.31 4.73 9.26
N ALA A 41 4.07 5.97 9.66
CA ALA A 41 4.80 6.60 10.76
C ALA A 41 4.65 5.85 12.09
N VAL A 42 3.47 5.29 12.37
CA VAL A 42 3.26 4.43 13.55
C VAL A 42 4.03 3.12 13.44
N VAL A 43 3.93 2.42 12.31
CA VAL A 43 4.65 1.15 12.09
C VAL A 43 6.15 1.37 12.18
N ASP A 44 6.67 2.36 11.45
CA ASP A 44 8.09 2.73 11.43
C ASP A 44 8.61 3.08 12.82
N SER A 45 7.89 3.95 13.55
CA SER A 45 8.33 4.34 14.90
C SER A 45 8.28 3.18 15.89
N THR A 46 7.37 2.23 15.70
CA THR A 46 7.30 1.01 16.52
C THR A 46 8.55 0.17 16.33
N TRP A 47 8.92 -0.10 15.08
CA TRP A 47 10.05 -0.98 14.79
C TRP A 47 11.41 -0.29 14.77
N LEU A 48 11.42 1.05 14.81
CA LEU A 48 12.60 1.83 15.14
C LEU A 48 12.96 1.73 16.63
N ILE A 49 11.95 1.68 17.52
CA ILE A 49 12.15 1.75 18.97
C ILE A 49 12.11 0.37 19.66
N ALA A 50 11.29 -0.57 19.17
CA ALA A 50 11.16 -1.90 19.77
C ALA A 50 12.50 -2.65 19.94
N PRO A 51 13.47 -2.58 19.00
CA PRO A 51 14.79 -3.19 19.20
C PRO A 51 15.61 -2.60 20.35
N LEU A 52 15.33 -1.36 20.75
CA LEU A 52 16.08 -0.66 21.80
C LEU A 52 15.51 -0.91 23.20
N ASN A 53 14.18 -1.06 23.30
CA ASN A 53 13.46 -1.07 24.58
C ASN A 53 12.61 -2.34 24.80
N GLY A 54 12.64 -3.29 23.88
CA GLY A 54 11.66 -4.37 23.79
C GLY A 54 10.35 -3.91 23.17
N TRP A 55 9.58 -4.84 22.60
CA TRP A 55 8.22 -4.55 22.15
C TRP A 55 7.25 -4.75 23.31
N SER A 56 6.25 -3.87 23.46
CA SER A 56 5.14 -4.11 24.38
C SER A 56 3.88 -3.37 23.92
N PRO A 57 2.68 -3.76 24.39
CA PRO A 57 1.46 -3.01 24.11
C PRO A 57 1.53 -1.54 24.57
N ALA A 58 2.22 -1.25 25.67
CA ALA A 58 2.39 0.09 26.21
C ALA A 58 3.33 0.96 25.35
N LEU A 59 4.39 0.38 24.77
CA LEU A 59 5.21 1.05 23.77
C LEU A 59 4.36 1.46 22.57
N ALA A 60 3.57 0.52 22.04
CA ALA A 60 2.69 0.78 20.91
C ALA A 60 1.65 1.88 21.22
N ASP A 61 1.01 1.87 22.41
CA ASP A 61 0.12 2.98 22.84
C ASP A 61 0.84 4.33 22.80
N SER A 62 2.05 4.38 23.36
CA SER A 62 2.84 5.61 23.48
C SER A 62 3.18 6.18 22.11
N LEU A 63 3.47 5.31 21.15
CA LEU A 63 3.77 5.69 19.77
C LEU A 63 2.55 6.14 18.99
N TRP A 64 1.42 5.45 19.10
CA TRP A 64 0.15 5.92 18.54
C TRP A 64 -0.23 7.30 19.06
N ILE A 65 -0.13 7.51 20.37
CA ILE A 65 -0.42 8.80 21.01
C ILE A 65 0.59 9.87 20.56
N GLY A 66 1.88 9.55 20.56
CA GLY A 66 2.94 10.48 20.17
C GLY A 66 2.83 10.93 18.72
N VAL A 67 2.61 10.00 17.79
CA VAL A 67 2.39 10.29 16.37
C VAL A 67 1.11 11.09 16.18
N PHE A 68 -0.01 10.71 16.83
CA PHE A 68 -1.25 11.48 16.76
C PHE A 68 -1.08 12.90 17.30
N ALA A 69 -0.41 13.09 18.43
CA ALA A 69 -0.14 14.39 19.03
C ALA A 69 0.71 15.27 18.09
N LEU A 70 1.75 14.68 17.47
CA LEU A 70 2.57 15.37 16.46
C LEU A 70 1.73 15.84 15.27
N VAL A 71 0.83 14.98 14.77
CA VAL A 71 -0.09 15.31 13.67
C VAL A 71 -1.07 16.41 14.10
N ALA A 72 -1.72 16.28 15.25
CA ALA A 72 -2.67 17.27 15.74
C ALA A 72 -2.02 18.65 15.94
N PHE A 73 -0.83 18.68 16.55
CA PHE A 73 -0.05 19.90 16.72
C PHE A 73 0.34 20.52 15.37
N SER A 74 0.86 19.71 14.45
CA SER A 74 1.26 20.17 13.11
C SER A 74 0.08 20.69 12.30
N ALA A 75 -1.09 20.05 12.40
CA ALA A 75 -2.33 20.50 11.77
C ALA A 75 -2.80 21.83 12.37
N ALA A 76 -2.74 21.98 13.69
CA ALA A 76 -3.08 23.24 14.37
C ALA A 76 -2.16 24.39 13.96
N MET A 77 -0.85 24.16 13.89
CA MET A 77 0.13 25.13 13.40
C MET A 77 -0.16 25.53 11.94
N THR A 78 -0.45 24.53 11.09
CA THR A 78 -0.77 24.75 9.68
C THR A 78 -2.08 25.55 9.51
N ALA A 79 -3.12 25.23 10.27
CA ALA A 79 -4.37 25.97 10.29
C ALA A 79 -4.20 27.42 10.78
N SER A 80 -3.26 27.66 11.70
CA SER A 80 -2.96 29.00 12.23
C SER A 80 -2.21 29.84 11.18
N TYR A 81 -1.24 29.24 10.48
CA TYR A 81 -0.55 29.85 9.35
C TYR A 81 -1.53 30.27 8.23
N TYR A 82 -2.46 29.38 7.87
CA TYR A 82 -3.42 29.65 6.81
C TYR A 82 -4.45 30.74 7.18
N ARG A 83 -4.85 30.85 8.45
CA ARG A 83 -5.73 31.96 8.89
C ARG A 83 -5.09 33.33 8.73
N GLY A 84 -3.76 33.43 8.80
CA GLY A 84 -3.03 34.69 8.65
C GLY A 84 -2.63 35.06 7.21
N THR A 85 -2.88 34.19 6.23
CA THR A 85 -2.35 34.37 4.86
C THR A 85 -3.50 34.63 3.86
N VAL A 86 -3.48 35.78 3.19
CA VAL A 86 -4.48 36.15 2.18
C VAL A 86 -4.14 35.48 0.84
N GLY A 87 -5.14 34.93 0.15
CA GLY A 87 -4.97 34.41 -1.22
C GLY A 87 -4.56 32.94 -1.34
N ILE A 88 -4.78 32.12 -0.31
CA ILE A 88 -4.53 30.68 -0.37
C ILE A 88 -5.53 30.03 -1.34
N PRO A 89 -5.09 29.17 -2.27
CA PRO A 89 -5.99 28.45 -3.17
C PRO A 89 -7.00 27.61 -2.40
N ASN A 90 -8.24 27.56 -2.89
CA ASN A 90 -9.28 26.71 -2.31
C ASN A 90 -8.84 25.24 -2.33
N TRP A 91 -8.95 24.59 -1.19
CA TRP A 91 -8.62 23.17 -1.04
C TRP A 91 -9.63 22.33 -1.82
N THR A 92 -9.16 21.46 -2.72
CA THR A 92 -10.06 20.61 -3.51
C THR A 92 -10.40 19.34 -2.74
N TRP A 93 -11.64 19.26 -2.27
CA TRP A 93 -12.18 18.08 -1.60
C TRP A 93 -12.67 17.05 -2.62
N PRO A 94 -12.67 15.74 -2.26
CA PRO A 94 -13.39 14.73 -3.02
C PRO A 94 -14.85 15.15 -3.22
N SER A 95 -15.39 14.90 -4.40
CA SER A 95 -16.79 15.22 -4.67
C SER A 95 -17.74 14.26 -3.94
N ALA A 96 -19.01 14.63 -3.76
CA ALA A 96 -20.00 13.75 -3.15
C ALA A 96 -20.11 12.37 -3.84
N ARG A 97 -19.85 12.31 -5.15
CA ARG A 97 -19.81 11.05 -5.92
C ARG A 97 -18.62 10.18 -5.53
N ASP A 98 -17.46 10.80 -5.31
CA ASP A 98 -16.24 10.08 -4.91
C ASP A 98 -16.43 9.50 -3.50
N VAL A 99 -17.01 10.29 -2.58
CA VAL A 99 -17.34 9.85 -1.22
C VAL A 99 -18.37 8.71 -1.23
N LEU A 100 -19.43 8.82 -2.04
CA LEU A 100 -20.46 7.79 -2.11
C LEU A 100 -19.94 6.47 -2.70
N PHE A 101 -19.03 6.54 -3.68
CA PHE A 101 -18.32 5.35 -4.16
C PHE A 101 -17.48 4.72 -3.04
N MET A 102 -16.77 5.54 -2.24
CA MET A 102 -16.02 5.02 -1.09
C MET A 102 -16.94 4.39 -0.05
N ILE A 103 -18.10 4.98 0.25
CA ILE A 103 -19.10 4.38 1.15
C ILE A 103 -19.54 3.00 0.64
N MET A 104 -19.75 2.85 -0.67
CA MET A 104 -20.06 1.55 -1.28
C MET A 104 -18.92 0.53 -1.08
N VAL A 105 -17.66 0.92 -1.31
CA VAL A 105 -16.49 0.05 -1.07
C VAL A 105 -16.41 -0.35 0.41
N ILE A 106 -16.62 0.61 1.32
CA ILE A 106 -16.65 0.39 2.76
C ILE A 106 -17.74 -0.62 3.14
N ALA A 107 -18.93 -0.48 2.55
CA ALA A 107 -20.06 -1.37 2.81
C ALA A 107 -19.79 -2.79 2.28
N VAL A 108 -19.21 -2.94 1.09
CA VAL A 108 -18.87 -4.25 0.51
C VAL A 108 -17.82 -4.97 1.38
N LEU A 109 -16.72 -4.30 1.74
CA LEU A 109 -15.70 -4.89 2.61
C LEU A 109 -16.23 -5.14 4.03
N GLY A 110 -17.09 -4.26 4.55
CA GLY A 110 -17.79 -4.46 5.82
C GLY A 110 -18.73 -5.66 5.80
N ALA A 111 -19.39 -5.93 4.67
CA ALA A 111 -20.21 -7.12 4.47
C ALA A 111 -19.35 -8.40 4.46
N LEU A 112 -18.15 -8.37 3.87
CA LEU A 112 -17.22 -9.51 3.95
C LEU A 112 -16.76 -9.76 5.39
N VAL A 113 -16.42 -8.71 6.15
CA VAL A 113 -16.10 -8.81 7.60
C VAL A 113 -17.28 -9.37 8.39
N PHE A 114 -18.51 -9.08 7.98
CA PHE A 114 -19.72 -9.59 8.64
C PHE A 114 -19.97 -11.08 8.34
N VAL A 115 -19.77 -11.49 7.09
CA VAL A 115 -20.12 -12.83 6.60
C VAL A 115 -19.03 -13.85 6.91
N LEU A 116 -17.75 -13.46 6.84
CA LEU A 116 -16.64 -14.38 7.06
C LEU A 116 -16.44 -14.65 8.56
N PRO A 117 -16.58 -15.91 9.01
CA PRO A 117 -16.40 -16.25 10.42
C PRO A 117 -14.92 -16.23 10.83
N VAL A 118 -14.03 -16.58 9.90
CA VAL A 118 -12.58 -16.61 10.04
C VAL A 118 -11.94 -16.30 8.67
N PRO A 119 -10.68 -15.85 8.62
CA PRO A 119 -9.86 -15.84 7.41
C PRO A 119 -9.89 -17.20 6.71
N LEU A 120 -9.95 -17.22 5.38
CA LEU A 120 -10.17 -18.46 4.62
C LEU A 120 -8.91 -19.33 4.51
N ASP A 121 -7.73 -18.74 4.65
CA ASP A 121 -6.46 -19.43 4.45
C ASP A 121 -5.66 -19.63 5.75
N THR A 122 -4.73 -20.58 5.73
CA THR A 122 -3.85 -20.92 6.85
C THR A 122 -2.83 -19.82 7.18
N ASP A 123 -2.43 -18.96 6.23
CA ASP A 123 -1.47 -17.88 6.49
C ASP A 123 -1.94 -16.97 7.62
N ALA A 124 -3.23 -16.59 7.63
CA ALA A 124 -3.76 -15.74 8.70
C ALA A 124 -3.81 -16.43 10.07
N GLN A 125 -3.88 -17.77 10.12
CA GLN A 125 -3.74 -18.50 11.38
C GLN A 125 -2.32 -18.35 11.90
N GLY A 126 -1.32 -18.49 11.02
CA GLY A 126 0.09 -18.21 11.34
C GLY A 126 0.30 -16.78 11.83
N PHE A 127 -0.18 -15.77 11.10
CA PHE A 127 -0.05 -14.36 11.53
C PHE A 127 -0.77 -14.07 12.85
N GLY A 128 -1.92 -14.72 13.09
CA GLY A 128 -2.64 -14.61 14.35
C GLY A 128 -1.84 -15.20 15.49
N TYR A 129 -1.21 -16.36 15.27
CA TYR A 129 -0.34 -16.98 16.25
C TYR A 129 0.91 -16.13 16.54
N LEU A 130 1.55 -15.55 15.52
CA LEU A 130 2.67 -14.63 15.71
C LEU A 130 2.25 -13.37 16.49
N ALA A 131 1.06 -12.83 16.22
CA ALA A 131 0.56 -11.65 16.92
C ALA A 131 0.21 -11.94 18.38
N LEU A 132 -0.30 -13.15 18.68
CA LEU A 132 -0.48 -13.63 20.04
C LEU A 132 0.87 -13.78 20.75
N SER A 133 1.87 -14.33 20.06
CA SER A 133 3.20 -14.61 20.64
C SER A 133 3.88 -13.29 20.99
N LEU A 134 3.86 -12.35 20.06
CA LEU A 134 4.33 -10.99 20.29
C LEU A 134 3.61 -10.32 21.47
N ARG A 135 2.27 -10.42 21.53
CA ARG A 135 1.47 -9.79 22.59
C ARG A 135 1.82 -10.33 23.98
N ASP A 136 1.90 -11.64 24.12
CA ASP A 136 2.00 -12.32 25.42
C ASP A 136 3.47 -12.57 25.83
N GLY A 137 4.38 -12.65 24.86
CA GLY A 137 5.80 -12.91 25.06
C GLY A 137 6.68 -11.66 24.99
N GLU A 138 6.16 -10.55 24.45
CA GLU A 138 6.89 -9.28 24.28
C GLU A 138 8.18 -9.38 23.45
N ASP A 139 8.27 -10.42 22.62
CA ASP A 139 9.38 -10.74 21.74
C ASP A 139 8.89 -10.98 20.31
N TYR A 140 9.60 -10.42 19.34
CA TYR A 140 9.31 -10.52 17.91
C TYR A 140 10.34 -11.38 17.16
N THR A 141 11.23 -12.05 17.88
CA THR A 141 12.25 -12.95 17.33
C THR A 141 12.00 -14.42 17.66
N THR A 142 11.25 -14.71 18.73
CA THR A 142 10.91 -16.06 19.19
C THR A 142 9.41 -16.26 19.37
N LEU A 143 8.94 -17.52 19.36
CA LEU A 143 7.54 -17.86 19.62
C LEU A 143 7.18 -17.87 21.13
N ALA A 144 7.88 -17.06 21.92
CA ALA A 144 7.56 -16.85 23.33
C ALA A 144 6.10 -16.32 23.49
N PRO A 145 5.41 -16.68 24.60
CA PRO A 145 5.90 -17.47 25.73
C PRO A 145 5.66 -18.98 25.55
N TRP A 146 5.05 -19.42 24.44
CA TRP A 146 4.65 -20.82 24.25
C TRP A 146 5.77 -21.72 23.75
N HIS A 147 6.59 -21.21 22.83
CA HIS A 147 7.73 -21.90 22.23
C HIS A 147 8.96 -20.97 22.15
N PRO A 148 9.50 -20.50 23.30
CA PRO A 148 10.65 -19.59 23.33
C PRO A 148 11.93 -20.18 22.72
N GLU A 149 11.99 -21.50 22.53
CA GLU A 149 13.08 -22.22 21.88
C GLU A 149 13.05 -22.13 20.33
N ILE A 150 11.96 -21.63 19.76
CA ILE A 150 11.79 -21.54 18.31
C ILE A 150 11.95 -20.08 17.87
N ASP A 151 13.03 -19.82 17.14
CA ASP A 151 13.24 -18.56 16.46
C ASP A 151 12.44 -18.51 15.14
N TYR A 152 12.01 -17.32 14.73
CA TYR A 152 11.33 -17.13 13.44
C TYR A 152 11.73 -15.83 12.77
N LEU A 153 11.76 -15.84 11.43
CA LEU A 153 12.04 -14.68 10.60
C LEU A 153 10.76 -14.22 9.90
N TYR A 154 10.18 -13.11 10.35
CA TYR A 154 9.00 -12.54 9.70
C TYR A 154 8.93 -11.01 9.85
N SER A 155 8.32 -10.34 8.85
CA SER A 155 8.08 -8.89 8.86
C SER A 155 7.09 -8.49 9.95
N PRO A 156 7.45 -7.60 10.89
CA PRO A 156 6.72 -7.48 12.14
C PRO A 156 5.57 -6.45 12.11
N GLY A 157 5.48 -5.63 11.06
CA GLY A 157 4.55 -4.50 10.90
C GLY A 157 3.09 -4.85 11.10
N TYR A 158 2.55 -5.76 10.28
CA TYR A 158 1.15 -6.18 10.41
C TYR A 158 0.92 -6.93 11.73
N ILE A 159 1.84 -7.81 12.12
CA ILE A 159 1.76 -8.61 13.35
C ILE A 159 1.67 -7.71 14.58
N GLY A 160 2.53 -6.69 14.68
CA GLY A 160 2.51 -5.72 15.78
C GLY A 160 1.24 -4.90 15.85
N LEU A 161 0.66 -4.52 14.72
CA LEU A 161 -0.64 -3.84 14.69
C LEU A 161 -1.74 -4.72 15.28
N ILE A 162 -1.79 -6.00 14.91
CA ILE A 162 -2.77 -6.94 15.44
C ILE A 162 -2.51 -7.26 16.92
N ALA A 163 -1.25 -7.48 17.30
CA ALA A 163 -0.85 -7.72 18.69
C ALA A 163 -1.30 -6.55 19.58
N HIS A 164 -1.01 -5.31 19.17
CA HIS A 164 -1.43 -4.09 19.87
C HIS A 164 -2.97 -3.99 19.99
N LEU A 165 -3.71 -4.15 18.89
CA LEU A 165 -5.17 -4.09 18.92
C LEU A 165 -5.76 -5.19 19.83
N SER A 166 -5.22 -6.40 19.76
CA SER A 166 -5.68 -7.54 20.57
C SER A 166 -5.35 -7.42 22.06
N ALA A 167 -4.44 -6.51 22.44
CA ALA A 167 -4.17 -6.17 23.84
C ALA A 167 -5.13 -5.12 24.41
N ARG A 168 -5.98 -4.50 23.57
CA ARG A 168 -6.86 -3.39 23.96
C ARG A 168 -8.34 -3.68 23.72
N PHE A 169 -8.64 -4.56 22.78
CA PHE A 169 -10.00 -4.93 22.42
C PHE A 169 -10.27 -6.40 22.73
N ASP A 170 -11.41 -6.66 23.38
CA ASP A 170 -11.95 -8.02 23.61
C ASP A 170 -12.62 -8.58 22.34
N LEU A 171 -11.89 -8.55 21.24
CA LEU A 171 -12.27 -9.18 19.98
C LEU A 171 -11.31 -10.33 19.71
N ARG A 172 -11.83 -11.39 19.09
CA ARG A 172 -10.99 -12.52 18.69
C ARG A 172 -9.97 -12.05 17.66
N ILE A 173 -8.75 -12.59 17.74
CA ILE A 173 -7.63 -12.08 16.93
C ILE A 173 -7.88 -12.20 15.42
N HIS A 174 -8.50 -13.29 14.97
CA HIS A 174 -8.90 -13.46 13.57
C HIS A 174 -9.92 -12.40 13.12
N THR A 175 -10.81 -11.97 14.02
CA THR A 175 -11.75 -10.87 13.74
C THR A 175 -11.01 -9.55 13.60
N LEU A 176 -10.02 -9.28 14.45
CA LEU A 176 -9.18 -8.09 14.34
C LEU A 176 -8.36 -8.09 13.04
N GLN A 177 -7.83 -9.24 12.62
CA GLN A 177 -7.13 -9.39 11.35
C GLN A 177 -8.06 -9.06 10.17
N LEU A 178 -9.27 -9.65 10.12
CA LEU A 178 -10.27 -9.35 9.10
C LEU A 178 -10.63 -7.85 9.06
N ILE A 179 -10.89 -7.26 10.23
CA ILE A 179 -11.22 -5.83 10.36
C ILE A 179 -10.07 -4.97 9.82
N MET A 180 -8.85 -5.19 10.30
CA MET A 180 -7.70 -4.37 9.93
C MET A 180 -7.39 -4.50 8.44
N SER A 181 -7.46 -5.70 7.88
CA SER A 181 -7.22 -5.95 6.46
C SER A 181 -8.30 -5.35 5.56
N ALA A 182 -9.57 -5.37 5.99
CA ALA A 182 -10.64 -4.69 5.28
C ALA A 182 -10.41 -3.17 5.28
N VAL A 183 -9.98 -2.60 6.41
CA VAL A 183 -9.58 -1.18 6.47
C VAL A 183 -8.43 -0.89 5.51
N ILE A 184 -7.37 -1.71 5.51
CA ILE A 184 -6.23 -1.56 4.59
C ILE A 184 -6.69 -1.60 3.13
N ALA A 185 -7.60 -2.50 2.76
CA ALA A 185 -8.16 -2.57 1.40
C ALA A 185 -8.96 -1.30 1.04
N VAL A 186 -9.78 -0.76 1.95
CA VAL A 186 -10.45 0.54 1.76
C VAL A 186 -9.42 1.65 1.53
N LEU A 187 -8.38 1.69 2.35
CA LEU A 187 -7.34 2.71 2.26
C LEU A 187 -6.53 2.57 0.97
N PHE A 188 -6.33 1.36 0.45
CA PHE A 188 -5.67 1.14 -0.83
C PHE A 188 -6.47 1.78 -1.96
N VAL A 189 -7.78 1.53 -2.01
CA VAL A 189 -8.68 2.11 -3.01
C VAL A 189 -8.71 3.64 -2.91
N TRP A 190 -8.76 4.19 -1.70
CA TRP A 190 -8.70 5.64 -1.50
C TRP A 190 -7.34 6.22 -1.92
N THR A 191 -6.24 5.55 -1.58
CA THR A 191 -4.90 5.99 -1.96
C THR A 191 -4.69 5.94 -3.48
N ALA A 192 -5.33 4.99 -4.17
CA ALA A 192 -5.37 4.95 -5.64
C ALA A 192 -6.12 6.16 -6.21
N TYR A 193 -7.24 6.58 -5.59
CA TYR A 193 -7.92 7.83 -5.94
C TYR A 193 -7.01 9.06 -5.78
N ASP A 194 -6.29 9.13 -4.65
CA ASP A 194 -5.39 10.24 -4.36
C ASP A 194 -4.21 10.30 -5.34
N LEU A 195 -3.59 9.16 -5.63
CA LEU A 195 -2.55 9.03 -6.66
C LEU A 195 -3.07 9.52 -8.02
N GLY A 196 -4.23 9.02 -8.46
CA GLY A 196 -4.81 9.42 -9.75
C GLY A 196 -5.10 10.91 -9.80
N THR A 197 -5.57 11.49 -8.69
CA THR A 197 -5.83 12.93 -8.58
C THR A 197 -4.55 13.76 -8.69
N GLU A 198 -3.44 13.30 -8.12
CA GLU A 198 -2.13 13.94 -8.31
C GLU A 198 -1.60 13.81 -9.74
N LEU A 199 -1.89 12.70 -10.43
CA LEU A 199 -1.44 12.45 -11.81
C LEU A 199 -2.22 13.24 -12.87
N GLY A 200 -3.54 13.39 -12.71
CA GLY A 200 -4.40 13.92 -13.76
C GLY A 200 -5.70 14.58 -13.27
N GLY A 201 -5.80 14.90 -11.98
CA GLY A 201 -6.99 15.49 -11.37
C GLY A 201 -8.09 14.47 -11.05
N PRO A 202 -9.24 14.93 -10.51
CA PRO A 202 -10.26 14.05 -9.90
C PRO A 202 -10.78 12.95 -10.83
N ARG A 203 -10.83 13.22 -12.14
CA ARG A 203 -11.26 12.23 -13.13
C ARG A 203 -10.29 11.05 -13.24
N MET A 204 -8.98 11.32 -13.20
CA MET A 204 -7.97 10.27 -13.15
C MET A 204 -7.99 9.53 -11.82
N GLY A 205 -8.25 10.24 -10.71
CA GLY A 205 -8.51 9.64 -9.41
C GLY A 205 -9.63 8.59 -9.45
N ARG A 206 -10.80 8.93 -10.01
CA ARG A 206 -11.90 7.97 -10.19
C ARG A 206 -11.51 6.76 -11.04
N GLY A 207 -10.73 6.98 -12.10
CA GLY A 207 -10.25 5.91 -12.97
C GLY A 207 -9.42 4.88 -12.20
N LEU A 208 -8.43 5.35 -11.43
CA LEU A 208 -7.57 4.48 -10.61
C LEU A 208 -8.35 3.82 -9.47
N MET A 209 -9.23 4.57 -8.81
CA MET A 209 -10.11 4.03 -7.76
C MET A 209 -10.97 2.87 -8.28
N LEU A 210 -11.59 3.04 -9.45
CA LEU A 210 -12.40 2.00 -10.07
C LEU A 210 -11.56 0.80 -10.54
N ALA A 211 -10.36 1.07 -11.09
CA ALA A 211 -9.42 0.04 -11.51
C ALA A 211 -8.96 -0.84 -10.33
N ALA A 212 -8.70 -0.24 -9.17
CA ALA A 212 -8.32 -0.97 -7.95
C ALA A 212 -9.40 -1.96 -7.49
N VAL A 213 -10.68 -1.65 -7.73
CA VAL A 213 -11.82 -2.51 -7.37
C VAL A 213 -12.08 -3.58 -8.44
N ILE A 214 -12.15 -3.19 -9.72
CA ILE A 214 -12.44 -4.13 -10.83
C ILE A 214 -11.31 -5.13 -11.01
N GLY A 215 -10.07 -4.75 -10.68
CA GLY A 215 -8.92 -5.62 -10.87
C GLY A 215 -8.85 -6.84 -10.00
N THR A 216 -9.80 -7.05 -9.07
CA THR A 216 -9.96 -8.15 -8.11
C THR A 216 -8.74 -8.63 -7.32
N GLY A 217 -7.50 -8.36 -7.70
CA GLY A 217 -6.28 -8.82 -7.04
C GLY A 217 -6.21 -8.40 -5.57
N LEU A 218 -6.64 -7.17 -5.27
CA LEU A 218 -6.79 -6.69 -3.89
C LEU A 218 -7.83 -7.51 -3.11
N ILE A 219 -8.96 -7.85 -3.75
CA ILE A 219 -10.04 -8.60 -3.12
C ILE A 219 -9.62 -10.07 -2.95
N THR A 220 -8.99 -10.69 -3.95
CA THR A 220 -8.53 -12.07 -3.88
C THR A 220 -7.45 -12.20 -2.81
N ALA A 221 -6.47 -11.29 -2.75
CA ALA A 221 -5.47 -11.28 -1.68
C ALA A 221 -6.09 -11.08 -0.28
N PHE A 222 -7.15 -10.26 -0.17
CA PHE A 222 -7.92 -10.14 1.08
C PHE A 222 -8.67 -11.42 1.44
N MET A 223 -9.37 -12.04 0.49
CA MET A 223 -10.14 -13.24 0.72
C MET A 223 -9.24 -14.43 1.08
N ASP A 224 -8.06 -14.51 0.47
CA ASP A 224 -7.05 -15.54 0.74
C ASP A 224 -6.08 -15.15 1.86
N SER A 225 -6.42 -14.12 2.63
CA SER A 225 -5.76 -13.81 3.90
C SER A 225 -4.29 -13.36 3.82
N HIS A 226 -3.81 -12.91 2.66
CA HIS A 226 -2.50 -12.29 2.45
C HIS A 226 -2.43 -10.85 3.02
N TYR A 227 -2.72 -10.72 4.30
CA TYR A 227 -2.92 -9.43 4.97
C TYR A 227 -1.66 -8.59 5.12
N THR A 228 -0.52 -9.24 5.34
CA THR A 228 0.81 -8.63 5.36
C THR A 228 1.12 -8.00 3.99
N ALA A 229 0.77 -8.69 2.90
CA ALA A 229 0.89 -8.18 1.54
C ALA A 229 0.00 -6.97 1.28
N LEU A 230 -1.25 -6.99 1.73
CA LEU A 230 -2.13 -5.82 1.60
C LEU A 230 -1.54 -4.57 2.26
N LEU A 231 -0.94 -4.71 3.45
CA LEU A 231 -0.29 -3.59 4.15
C LEU A 231 0.93 -3.10 3.38
N ALA A 232 1.78 -4.01 2.90
CA ALA A 232 2.95 -3.67 2.11
C ALA A 232 2.58 -2.97 0.79
N LEU A 233 1.55 -3.46 0.09
CA LEU A 233 1.01 -2.86 -1.14
C LEU A 233 0.44 -1.46 -0.89
N LEU A 234 -0.24 -1.25 0.25
CA LEU A 234 -0.74 0.06 0.65
C LEU A 234 0.41 1.06 0.82
N PHE A 235 1.47 0.66 1.53
CA PHE A 235 2.66 1.48 1.72
C PHE A 235 3.42 1.72 0.41
N ALA A 236 3.57 0.71 -0.44
CA ALA A 236 4.18 0.84 -1.76
C ALA A 236 3.41 1.83 -2.65
N LEU A 237 2.07 1.77 -2.65
CA LEU A 237 1.24 2.70 -3.40
C LEU A 237 1.39 4.15 -2.92
N ALA A 238 1.43 4.37 -1.60
CA ALA A 238 1.65 5.69 -1.02
C ALA A 238 3.08 6.21 -1.30
N PHE A 239 4.08 5.34 -1.21
CA PHE A 239 5.46 5.64 -1.62
C PHE A 239 5.51 6.14 -3.07
N ILE A 240 4.89 5.42 -4.01
CA ILE A 240 4.84 5.82 -5.42
C ILE A 240 4.12 7.16 -5.58
N ALA A 241 3.03 7.40 -4.86
CA ALA A 241 2.34 8.68 -4.92
C ALA A 241 3.21 9.86 -4.46
N PHE A 242 3.99 9.68 -3.38
CA PHE A 242 4.95 10.70 -2.94
C PHE A 242 6.13 10.87 -3.92
N VAL A 243 6.60 9.79 -4.53
CA VAL A 243 7.61 9.83 -5.61
C VAL A 243 7.10 10.61 -6.83
N MET A 244 5.89 10.30 -7.31
CA MET A 244 5.29 10.99 -8.45
C MET A 244 5.07 12.48 -8.15
N ARG A 245 4.70 12.79 -6.90
CA ARG A 245 4.59 14.17 -6.44
C ARG A 245 5.94 14.88 -6.38
N LEU A 246 7.00 14.21 -5.91
CA LEU A 246 8.35 14.76 -5.89
C LEU A 246 8.87 15.08 -7.31
N LEU A 247 8.57 14.20 -8.27
CA LEU A 247 8.87 14.42 -9.69
C LEU A 247 8.14 15.66 -10.26
N HIS A 248 6.93 15.93 -9.79
CA HIS A 248 6.16 17.08 -10.23
C HIS A 248 6.57 18.37 -9.53
N THR A 249 6.82 18.32 -8.23
CA THR A 249 7.15 19.47 -7.38
C THR A 249 8.18 19.07 -6.34
N TRP A 250 9.38 19.60 -6.47
CA TRP A 250 10.47 19.36 -5.51
C TRP A 250 10.11 19.90 -4.12
N ARG A 251 9.92 19.00 -3.15
CA ARG A 251 9.68 19.34 -1.74
C ARG A 251 10.25 18.25 -0.82
N TRP A 252 10.99 18.67 0.19
CA TRP A 252 11.54 17.77 1.22
C TRP A 252 10.48 16.96 1.96
N SER A 253 9.29 17.52 2.17
CA SER A 253 8.19 16.74 2.76
C SER A 253 7.79 15.52 1.93
N SER A 254 7.92 15.57 0.59
CA SER A 254 7.64 14.39 -0.24
C SER A 254 8.77 13.36 -0.15
N VAL A 255 10.02 13.79 0.07
CA VAL A 255 11.16 12.90 0.31
C VAL A 255 10.97 12.14 1.63
N PHE A 256 10.69 12.86 2.72
CA PHE A 256 10.50 12.23 4.04
C PHE A 256 9.28 11.30 4.07
N LEU A 257 8.14 11.73 3.52
CA LEU A 257 6.94 10.89 3.48
C LEU A 257 7.10 9.68 2.56
N ALA A 258 7.83 9.82 1.45
CA ALA A 258 8.20 8.67 0.62
C ALA A 258 9.11 7.70 1.37
N ALA A 259 10.09 8.19 2.13
CA ALA A 259 10.99 7.34 2.92
C ALA A 259 10.26 6.58 4.03
N ILE A 260 9.35 7.24 4.75
CA ILE A 260 8.48 6.62 5.75
C ILE A 260 7.60 5.53 5.10
N CYS A 261 6.94 5.84 3.98
CA CYS A 261 6.14 4.82 3.30
C CYS A 261 7.01 3.68 2.73
N LEU A 262 8.24 3.95 2.28
CA LEU A 262 9.15 2.93 1.78
C LEU A 262 9.65 2.01 2.91
N ALA A 263 9.97 2.56 4.09
CA ALA A 263 10.36 1.78 5.27
C ALA A 263 9.25 0.83 5.74
N GLY A 264 7.99 1.28 5.64
CA GLY A 264 6.84 0.44 5.96
C GLY A 264 6.72 -0.83 5.11
N VAL A 265 7.24 -0.85 3.87
CA VAL A 265 7.11 -2.01 2.96
C VAL A 265 7.83 -3.26 3.50
N PRO A 266 9.16 -3.26 3.76
CA PRO A 266 9.86 -4.41 4.33
C PRO A 266 9.43 -4.73 5.75
N LEU A 267 8.97 -3.73 6.52
CA LEU A 267 8.35 -3.99 7.81
C LEU A 267 7.03 -4.74 7.69
N SER A 268 6.35 -4.69 6.54
CA SER A 268 5.03 -5.32 6.35
C SER A 268 5.10 -6.71 5.73
N GLN A 269 5.89 -6.88 4.67
CA GLN A 269 6.07 -8.19 4.00
C GLN A 269 7.36 -8.20 3.14
N PRO A 270 8.17 -9.27 3.17
CA PRO A 270 9.37 -9.38 2.35
C PRO A 270 9.07 -9.50 0.84
N ASP A 271 8.12 -10.34 0.42
CA ASP A 271 7.83 -10.55 -1.01
C ASP A 271 7.42 -9.25 -1.71
N THR A 272 6.57 -8.44 -1.08
CA THR A 272 6.14 -7.17 -1.66
C THR A 272 7.29 -6.16 -1.73
N THR A 273 8.29 -6.27 -0.85
CA THR A 273 9.57 -5.53 -0.98
C THR A 273 10.29 -5.91 -2.26
N MET A 274 10.42 -7.21 -2.52
CA MET A 274 11.06 -7.72 -3.75
C MET A 274 10.30 -7.27 -5.00
N VAL A 275 8.97 -7.41 -4.98
CA VAL A 275 8.08 -6.88 -6.02
C VAL A 275 8.33 -5.39 -6.27
N LEU A 276 8.44 -4.57 -5.22
CA LEU A 276 8.71 -3.14 -5.37
C LEU A 276 10.10 -2.89 -5.96
N ILE A 277 11.12 -3.63 -5.54
CA ILE A 277 12.49 -3.53 -6.08
C ILE A 277 12.51 -3.85 -7.57
N ILE A 278 11.88 -4.96 -7.98
CA ILE A 278 11.76 -5.43 -9.37
C ILE A 278 11.15 -4.35 -10.26
N GLY A 279 10.16 -3.59 -9.77
CA GLY A 279 9.56 -2.48 -10.52
C GLY A 279 10.38 -1.18 -10.45
N TYR A 280 10.80 -0.79 -9.26
CA TYR A 280 11.33 0.54 -8.97
C TYR A 280 12.79 0.71 -9.43
N VAL A 281 13.65 -0.27 -9.17
CA VAL A 281 15.09 -0.15 -9.48
C VAL A 281 15.35 -0.08 -10.99
N PRO A 282 14.80 -0.96 -11.85
CA PRO A 282 14.95 -0.82 -13.29
C PRO A 282 14.32 0.47 -13.82
N TRP A 283 13.22 0.92 -13.19
CA TRP A 283 12.61 2.20 -13.54
C TRP A 283 13.52 3.40 -13.25
N LEU A 284 14.31 3.39 -12.17
CA LEU A 284 15.28 4.45 -11.89
C LEU A 284 16.35 4.59 -13.00
N ILE A 285 16.68 3.51 -13.70
CA ILE A 285 17.64 3.52 -14.81
C ILE A 285 17.01 4.18 -16.05
N VAL A 286 15.78 3.79 -16.37
CA VAL A 286 15.11 4.20 -17.62
C VAL A 286 14.24 5.47 -17.49
N ILE A 287 14.03 6.00 -16.28
CA ILE A 287 13.21 7.20 -16.05
C ILE A 287 13.73 8.42 -16.84
N TRP A 288 15.02 8.45 -17.18
CA TRP A 288 15.63 9.45 -18.07
C TRP A 288 15.03 9.49 -19.49
N LEU A 289 14.35 8.42 -19.90
CA LEU A 289 13.62 8.33 -21.16
C LEU A 289 12.20 8.92 -21.06
N SER A 290 11.74 9.21 -19.84
CA SER A 290 10.40 9.74 -19.56
C SER A 290 10.29 11.24 -19.84
N LYS A 291 9.05 11.72 -19.99
CA LYS A 291 8.68 13.12 -20.20
C LYS A 291 7.66 13.56 -19.14
N PRO A 292 7.96 14.60 -18.34
CA PRO A 292 9.23 15.33 -18.29
C PRO A 292 10.38 14.45 -17.76
N ARG A 293 11.62 14.78 -18.17
CA ARG A 293 12.81 14.14 -17.62
C ARG A 293 13.05 14.63 -16.19
N PRO A 294 13.43 13.74 -15.24
CA PRO A 294 13.79 14.19 -13.90
C PRO A 294 15.03 15.06 -13.94
N ARG A 295 15.12 16.03 -13.03
CA ARG A 295 16.39 16.71 -12.74
C ARG A 295 17.33 15.73 -12.05
N PHE A 296 18.64 15.89 -12.22
CA PHE A 296 19.63 15.03 -11.55
C PHE A 296 19.47 15.02 -10.02
N THR A 297 19.18 16.16 -9.41
CA THR A 297 18.90 16.25 -7.96
C THR A 297 17.66 15.47 -7.55
N THR A 298 16.61 15.50 -8.37
CA THR A 298 15.40 14.70 -8.15
C THR A 298 15.70 13.22 -8.29
N TRP A 299 16.41 12.83 -9.34
CA TRP A 299 16.85 11.45 -9.54
C TRP A 299 17.73 10.95 -8.38
N LEU A 300 18.68 11.75 -7.89
CA LEU A 300 19.51 11.42 -6.73
C LEU A 300 18.67 11.23 -5.47
N ALA A 301 17.64 12.05 -5.27
CA ALA A 301 16.74 11.84 -4.15
C ALA A 301 15.95 10.54 -4.24
N LEU A 302 15.47 10.19 -5.45
CA LEU A 302 14.76 8.94 -5.71
C LEU A 302 15.66 7.71 -5.53
N ALA A 303 16.87 7.76 -6.07
CA ALA A 303 17.78 6.63 -6.12
C ALA A 303 18.62 6.44 -4.84
N VAL A 304 18.87 7.51 -4.09
CA VAL A 304 19.81 7.49 -2.97
C VAL A 304 19.17 8.01 -1.69
N VAL A 305 18.66 9.24 -1.68
CA VAL A 305 18.21 9.86 -0.41
C VAL A 305 17.02 9.13 0.20
N ILE A 306 15.99 8.81 -0.59
CA ILE A 306 14.78 8.13 -0.08
C ILE A 306 15.13 6.70 0.40
N PRO A 307 15.82 5.86 -0.39
CA PRO A 307 16.24 4.53 0.09
C PRO A 307 17.12 4.57 1.33
N LEU A 308 18.08 5.49 1.42
CA LEU A 308 18.95 5.61 2.61
C LEU A 308 18.18 6.03 3.86
N LEU A 309 17.22 6.96 3.72
CA LEU A 309 16.36 7.34 4.85
C LEU A 309 15.45 6.19 5.27
N ALA A 310 14.86 5.45 4.33
CA ALA A 310 14.05 4.28 4.64
C ALA A 310 14.88 3.19 5.32
N LEU A 311 16.09 2.94 4.83
CA LEU A 311 17.03 2.01 5.45
C LEU A 311 17.41 2.45 6.86
N ALA A 312 17.66 3.75 7.08
CA ALA A 312 17.96 4.28 8.41
C ALA A 312 16.80 4.07 9.40
N ILE A 313 15.55 4.14 8.93
CA ILE A 313 14.37 3.85 9.74
C ILE A 313 14.29 2.36 10.08
N CYS A 314 14.53 1.47 9.10
CA CYS A 314 14.47 0.02 9.31
C CYS A 314 15.72 -0.55 10.00
N ALA A 315 16.82 0.20 10.06
CA ALA A 315 18.13 -0.31 10.47
C ALA A 315 18.15 -0.93 11.89
N PRO A 316 17.50 -0.36 12.92
CA PRO A 316 17.49 -0.99 14.24
C PRO A 316 16.82 -2.36 14.24
N TRP A 317 15.72 -2.52 13.50
CA TRP A 317 15.06 -3.82 13.36
C TRP A 317 15.91 -4.80 12.54
N LEU A 318 16.47 -4.36 11.41
CA LEU A 318 17.36 -5.20 10.61
C LEU A 318 18.59 -5.69 11.42
N ALA A 319 19.11 -4.84 12.31
CA ALA A 319 20.20 -5.19 13.19
C ALA A 319 19.80 -6.23 14.24
N SER A 320 18.56 -6.20 14.75
CA SER A 320 18.10 -7.16 15.75
C SER A 320 17.76 -8.54 15.16
N ILE A 321 17.46 -8.62 13.86
CA ILE A 321 17.22 -9.89 13.15
C ILE A 321 18.43 -10.34 12.30
N ARG A 322 19.61 -9.76 12.52
CA ARG A 322 20.79 -10.05 11.68
C ARG A 322 21.13 -11.54 11.64
N ASP A 323 21.19 -12.19 12.79
CA ASP A 323 21.57 -13.60 12.89
C ASP A 323 20.53 -14.50 12.18
N LEU A 324 19.27 -14.08 12.17
CA LEU A 324 18.20 -14.74 11.40
C LEU A 324 18.37 -14.56 9.89
N LEU A 325 18.81 -13.39 9.43
CA LEU A 325 19.05 -13.12 8.00
C LEU A 325 20.28 -13.88 7.46
N GLU A 326 21.26 -14.18 8.31
CA GLU A 326 22.46 -14.97 7.97
C GLU A 326 22.20 -16.49 7.95
N SER A 327 20.99 -16.93 8.34
CA SER A 327 20.63 -18.35 8.34
C SER A 327 20.37 -18.89 6.92
N ASP A 328 20.40 -20.23 6.78
CA ASP A 328 20.10 -20.98 5.55
C ASP A 328 18.59 -21.05 5.24
N ILE A 329 17.81 -20.06 5.69
CA ILE A 329 16.39 -19.94 5.35
C ILE A 329 16.29 -19.41 3.92
N GLU A 330 15.82 -20.26 3.02
CA GLU A 330 15.58 -19.93 1.61
C GLU A 330 14.13 -20.24 1.23
N SER A 331 13.63 -19.50 0.24
CA SER A 331 12.31 -19.76 -0.34
C SER A 331 12.34 -21.09 -1.11
N PRO A 332 11.43 -22.04 -0.82
CA PRO A 332 11.36 -23.31 -1.56
C PRO A 332 10.66 -23.16 -2.92
N PHE A 333 10.20 -21.97 -3.28
CA PHE A 333 9.35 -21.73 -4.44
C PHE A 333 10.17 -21.38 -5.67
N VAL A 334 9.76 -21.94 -6.81
CA VAL A 334 10.46 -21.78 -8.09
C VAL A 334 9.60 -21.04 -9.10
N VAL A 335 10.25 -20.48 -10.12
CA VAL A 335 9.59 -19.92 -11.29
C VAL A 335 8.78 -21.01 -11.99
N ASP A 336 7.53 -20.71 -12.33
CA ASP A 336 6.65 -21.60 -13.07
C ASP A 336 5.96 -20.85 -14.20
N ARG A 337 5.97 -21.44 -15.39
CA ARG A 337 5.25 -20.88 -16.55
C ARG A 337 3.77 -20.75 -16.26
N ASP A 338 3.15 -21.65 -15.49
CA ASP A 338 1.72 -21.59 -15.19
C ASP A 338 1.32 -20.37 -14.33
N HIS A 339 2.27 -19.61 -13.76
CA HIS A 339 2.01 -18.33 -13.11
C HIS A 339 1.39 -17.27 -14.02
N TRP A 340 1.43 -17.43 -15.36
CA TRP A 340 0.63 -16.59 -16.26
C TRP A 340 -0.87 -16.64 -15.93
N ARG A 341 -1.36 -17.77 -15.41
CA ARG A 341 -2.77 -17.92 -14.99
C ARG A 341 -3.05 -17.05 -13.77
N THR A 342 -2.12 -17.00 -12.81
CA THR A 342 -2.22 -16.15 -11.62
C THR A 342 -2.28 -14.67 -12.01
N LEU A 343 -1.44 -14.24 -12.96
CA LEU A 343 -1.45 -12.87 -13.50
C LEU A 343 -2.83 -12.47 -14.07
N ILE A 344 -3.61 -13.42 -14.58
CA ILE A 344 -4.91 -13.15 -15.22
C ILE A 344 -6.10 -13.41 -14.31
N VAL A 345 -6.18 -14.61 -13.74
CA VAL A 345 -7.36 -15.14 -13.04
C VAL A 345 -7.54 -14.46 -11.69
N MET A 346 -6.47 -14.33 -10.90
CA MET A 346 -6.55 -13.64 -9.60
C MET A 346 -6.89 -12.16 -9.75
N HIS A 347 -6.67 -11.62 -10.95
CA HIS A 347 -6.96 -10.23 -11.30
C HIS A 347 -8.27 -10.06 -12.11
N GLY A 348 -9.07 -11.12 -12.23
CA GLY A 348 -10.42 -11.06 -12.82
C GLY A 348 -10.44 -10.89 -14.35
N GLY A 349 -9.29 -10.95 -15.02
CA GLY A 349 -9.12 -10.87 -16.48
C GLY A 349 -9.43 -9.50 -17.12
N VAL A 350 -10.52 -8.84 -16.71
CA VAL A 350 -10.97 -7.55 -17.25
C VAL A 350 -9.90 -6.47 -17.09
N ILE A 351 -9.26 -6.40 -15.92
CA ILE A 351 -8.23 -5.39 -15.68
C ILE A 351 -6.98 -5.63 -16.51
N VAL A 352 -6.67 -6.89 -16.84
CA VAL A 352 -5.53 -7.24 -17.69
C VAL A 352 -5.75 -6.71 -19.10
N VAL A 353 -6.97 -6.90 -19.64
CA VAL A 353 -7.36 -6.32 -20.93
C VAL A 353 -7.31 -4.79 -20.89
N LEU A 354 -7.84 -4.18 -19.83
CA LEU A 354 -7.76 -2.73 -19.66
C LEU A 354 -6.32 -2.22 -19.54
N ALA A 355 -5.45 -2.93 -18.81
CA ALA A 355 -4.05 -2.59 -18.69
C ALA A 355 -3.34 -2.67 -20.05
N ALA A 356 -3.65 -3.69 -20.87
CA ALA A 356 -3.14 -3.80 -22.24
C ALA A 356 -3.59 -2.60 -23.11
N VAL A 357 -4.87 -2.20 -23.03
CA VAL A 357 -5.36 -0.97 -23.69
C VAL A 357 -4.62 0.26 -23.18
N GLY A 358 -4.37 0.35 -21.87
CA GLY A 358 -3.60 1.42 -21.24
C GLY A 358 -2.17 1.51 -21.79
N ILE A 359 -1.48 0.38 -21.91
CA ILE A 359 -0.16 0.29 -22.53
C ILE A 359 -0.23 0.81 -23.98
N LEU A 360 -1.11 0.24 -24.81
CA LEU A 360 -1.21 0.58 -26.23
C LEU A 360 -1.50 2.08 -26.47
N THR A 361 -2.31 2.69 -25.60
CA THR A 361 -2.74 4.08 -25.75
C THR A 361 -1.78 5.09 -25.14
N PHE A 362 -1.09 4.76 -24.05
CA PHE A 362 -0.27 5.71 -23.28
C PHE A 362 1.24 5.48 -23.35
N LEU A 363 1.72 4.37 -23.91
CA LEU A 363 3.16 4.09 -24.07
C LEU A 363 3.89 5.23 -24.78
N ARG A 364 3.26 5.83 -25.79
CA ARG A 364 3.84 6.94 -26.57
C ARG A 364 4.00 8.24 -25.78
N ARG A 365 3.26 8.41 -24.67
CA ARG A 365 3.34 9.62 -23.85
C ARG A 365 4.60 9.67 -22.99
N ARG A 366 5.22 8.51 -22.73
CA ARG A 366 6.45 8.37 -21.92
C ARG A 366 6.35 9.05 -20.55
N HIS A 367 5.17 9.08 -19.92
CA HIS A 367 5.04 9.66 -18.59
C HIS A 367 5.73 8.77 -17.55
N PRO A 368 6.43 9.30 -16.53
CA PRO A 368 7.19 8.51 -15.56
C PRO A 368 6.40 7.38 -14.88
N VAL A 369 5.14 7.63 -14.53
CA VAL A 369 4.29 6.60 -13.90
C VAL A 369 3.89 5.48 -14.87
N TYR A 370 3.79 5.77 -16.17
CA TYR A 370 3.40 4.76 -17.19
C TYR A 370 4.60 3.89 -17.52
N THR A 371 5.79 4.49 -17.59
CA THR A 371 7.03 3.74 -17.75
C THR A 371 7.28 2.85 -16.54
N LEU A 372 7.07 3.35 -15.32
CA LEU A 372 7.11 2.54 -14.09
C LEU A 372 6.20 1.33 -14.19
N ALA A 373 4.90 1.54 -14.41
CA ALA A 373 3.93 0.44 -14.45
C ALA A 373 4.25 -0.61 -15.53
N LEU A 374 4.73 -0.18 -16.70
CA LEU A 374 5.14 -1.11 -17.76
C LEU A 374 6.36 -1.95 -17.36
N ILE A 375 7.42 -1.31 -16.89
CA ILE A 375 8.66 -1.98 -16.51
C ILE A 375 8.43 -2.91 -15.35
N TRP A 376 7.57 -2.51 -14.43
CA TRP A 376 7.15 -3.35 -13.33
C TRP A 376 6.43 -4.61 -13.82
N LEU A 377 5.48 -4.50 -14.74
CA LEU A 377 4.83 -5.70 -15.31
C LEU A 377 5.81 -6.60 -16.06
N VAL A 378 6.77 -6.03 -16.79
CA VAL A 378 7.82 -6.82 -17.46
C VAL A 378 8.67 -7.56 -16.42
N GLY A 379 9.11 -6.88 -15.36
CA GLY A 379 9.85 -7.49 -14.27
C GLY A 379 9.05 -8.57 -13.54
N ILE A 380 7.76 -8.35 -13.29
CA ILE A 380 6.88 -9.36 -12.69
C ILE A 380 6.80 -10.61 -13.56
N ILE A 381 6.59 -10.47 -14.88
CA ILE A 381 6.55 -11.61 -15.79
C ILE A 381 7.90 -12.36 -15.79
N GLU A 382 9.00 -11.61 -15.77
CA GLU A 382 10.35 -12.16 -15.74
C GLU A 382 10.63 -12.99 -14.48
N PHE A 383 10.41 -12.40 -13.30
CA PHE A 383 10.72 -13.03 -12.01
C PHE A 383 9.68 -14.06 -11.56
N SER A 384 8.45 -14.02 -12.09
CA SER A 384 7.44 -15.02 -11.74
C SER A 384 7.29 -16.16 -12.74
N THR A 385 7.46 -15.90 -14.03
CA THR A 385 6.98 -16.79 -15.10
C THR A 385 8.08 -17.26 -16.05
N LEU A 386 9.04 -16.39 -16.40
CA LEU A 386 10.02 -16.69 -17.44
C LEU A 386 11.36 -17.20 -16.91
N GLY A 387 11.93 -16.56 -15.87
CA GLY A 387 13.19 -16.98 -15.25
C GLY A 387 14.44 -16.81 -16.14
N LEU A 388 14.38 -15.99 -17.19
CA LEU A 388 15.50 -15.82 -18.14
C LEU A 388 16.72 -15.15 -17.50
N LEU A 389 16.53 -14.22 -16.57
CA LEU A 389 17.61 -13.55 -15.84
C LEU A 389 18.33 -14.51 -14.91
N GLU A 390 17.60 -15.42 -14.25
CA GLU A 390 18.18 -16.48 -13.43
C GLU A 390 19.01 -17.44 -14.29
N GLU A 391 18.46 -17.87 -15.43
CA GLU A 391 19.17 -18.74 -16.39
C GLU A 391 20.43 -18.07 -16.97
N THR A 392 20.38 -16.77 -17.24
CA THR A 392 21.47 -16.04 -17.92
C THR A 392 22.53 -15.52 -16.96
N PHE A 393 22.14 -15.09 -15.75
CA PHE A 393 23.01 -14.43 -14.77
C PHE A 393 22.81 -15.01 -13.35
N PRO A 394 23.02 -16.31 -13.14
CA PRO A 394 22.68 -16.98 -11.88
C PRO A 394 23.37 -16.35 -10.66
N GLU A 395 24.67 -16.11 -10.73
CA GLU A 395 25.46 -15.51 -9.64
C GLU A 395 24.99 -14.08 -9.28
N ALA A 396 24.48 -13.32 -10.25
CA ALA A 396 23.99 -11.97 -10.00
C ALA A 396 22.57 -11.97 -9.41
N MET A 397 21.77 -12.99 -9.72
CA MET A 397 20.37 -13.11 -9.28
C MET A 397 20.22 -13.86 -7.96
N GLU A 398 21.17 -14.72 -7.58
CA GLU A 398 21.14 -15.51 -6.34
C GLU A 398 20.76 -14.70 -5.08
N PRO A 399 21.36 -13.52 -4.79
CA PRO A 399 20.98 -12.75 -3.60
C PRO A 399 19.56 -12.18 -3.65
N VAL A 400 19.02 -11.98 -4.86
CA VAL A 400 17.66 -11.46 -5.10
C VAL A 400 16.66 -12.60 -4.98
N LEU A 401 16.99 -13.78 -5.50
CA LEU A 401 16.08 -14.93 -5.57
C LEU A 401 16.01 -15.73 -4.27
N LYS A 402 17.00 -15.63 -3.37
CA LYS A 402 17.03 -16.34 -2.08
C LYS A 402 15.71 -16.25 -1.29
N TYR A 403 15.07 -15.08 -1.32
CA TYR A 403 13.82 -14.79 -0.61
C TYR A 403 12.63 -14.58 -1.54
N ASP A 404 12.78 -14.84 -2.84
CA ASP A 404 11.72 -14.58 -3.80
C ASP A 404 10.64 -15.66 -3.72
N TYR A 405 9.38 -15.24 -3.84
CA TYR A 405 8.25 -16.15 -3.94
C TYR A 405 7.52 -15.88 -5.27
N PRO A 406 7.91 -16.57 -6.36
CA PRO A 406 7.42 -16.30 -7.71
C PRO A 406 5.89 -16.26 -7.87
N TYR A 407 5.16 -17.11 -7.15
CA TYR A 407 3.69 -17.07 -7.15
C TYR A 407 3.15 -15.78 -6.51
N SER A 408 3.71 -15.36 -5.38
CA SER A 408 3.39 -14.08 -4.71
C SER A 408 3.74 -12.89 -5.61
N VAL A 409 4.85 -12.96 -6.35
CA VAL A 409 5.20 -11.95 -7.37
C VAL A 409 4.14 -11.88 -8.47
N ALA A 410 3.68 -13.02 -9.00
CA ALA A 410 2.63 -13.07 -10.02
C ALA A 410 1.26 -12.59 -9.51
N TRP A 411 0.98 -12.77 -8.22
CA TRP A 411 -0.30 -12.36 -7.65
C TRP A 411 -0.29 -10.92 -7.16
N HIS A 412 0.61 -10.56 -6.25
CA HIS A 412 0.61 -9.26 -5.60
C HIS A 412 1.24 -8.18 -6.48
N GLY A 413 2.25 -8.56 -7.27
CA GLY A 413 3.01 -7.63 -8.11
C GLY A 413 2.17 -6.79 -9.07
N PRO A 414 1.25 -7.38 -9.85
CA PRO A 414 0.51 -6.63 -10.85
C PRO A 414 -0.55 -5.68 -10.27
N ILE A 415 -0.92 -5.79 -8.99
CA ILE A 415 -2.04 -5.03 -8.41
C ILE A 415 -1.88 -3.51 -8.63
N ILE A 416 -0.70 -2.95 -8.32
CA ILE A 416 -0.43 -1.51 -8.52
C ILE A 416 -0.31 -1.16 -10.01
N PRO A 417 0.52 -1.84 -10.83
CA PRO A 417 0.59 -1.57 -12.26
C PRO A 417 -0.73 -1.68 -13.01
N TYR A 418 -1.55 -2.70 -12.72
CA TYR A 418 -2.89 -2.87 -13.30
C TYR A 418 -3.85 -1.79 -12.86
N THR A 419 -3.78 -1.36 -11.60
CA THR A 419 -4.56 -0.20 -11.13
C THR A 419 -4.21 1.07 -11.92
N ILE A 420 -2.93 1.33 -12.14
CA ILE A 420 -2.46 2.50 -12.90
C ILE A 420 -2.86 2.41 -14.38
N LEU A 421 -2.48 1.32 -15.06
CA LEU A 421 -2.70 1.16 -16.50
C LEU A 421 -4.18 0.97 -16.85
N GLY A 422 -4.89 0.18 -16.06
CA GLY A 422 -6.33 -0.02 -16.20
C GLY A 422 -7.11 1.28 -15.93
N GLY A 423 -6.71 2.05 -14.91
CA GLY A 423 -7.32 3.35 -14.62
C GLY A 423 -7.17 4.36 -15.76
N LEU A 424 -6.00 4.38 -16.40
CA LEU A 424 -5.76 5.19 -17.60
C LEU A 424 -6.65 4.78 -18.76
N ALA A 425 -6.78 3.47 -19.01
CA ALA A 425 -7.63 2.94 -20.06
C ALA A 425 -9.10 3.27 -19.81
N LEU A 426 -9.58 3.19 -18.56
CA LEU A 426 -10.95 3.57 -18.20
C LEU A 426 -11.24 5.03 -18.49
N VAL A 427 -10.31 5.94 -18.14
CA VAL A 427 -10.46 7.38 -18.44
C VAL A 427 -10.48 7.62 -19.96
N TRP A 428 -9.60 6.95 -20.69
CA TRP A 428 -9.53 7.05 -22.16
C TRP A 428 -10.78 6.50 -22.85
N LEU A 429 -11.29 5.34 -22.41
CA LEU A 429 -12.54 4.75 -22.90
C LEU A 429 -13.71 5.69 -22.63
N ALA A 430 -13.78 6.26 -21.43
CA ALA A 430 -14.79 7.25 -21.10
C ALA A 430 -14.71 8.47 -22.03
N ASP A 431 -13.52 8.96 -22.39
CA ASP A 431 -13.38 10.05 -23.37
C ASP A 431 -13.96 9.68 -24.75
N ARG A 432 -13.70 8.45 -25.22
CA ARG A 432 -14.15 7.97 -26.53
C ARG A 432 -15.66 7.71 -26.60
N LEU A 433 -16.24 7.22 -25.50
CA LEU A 433 -17.67 6.92 -25.41
C LEU A 433 -18.53 8.16 -25.08
N GLY A 434 -17.91 9.34 -24.98
CA GLY A 434 -18.58 10.60 -24.67
C GLY A 434 -18.80 10.75 -23.16
N GLY A 435 -17.71 10.85 -22.39
CA GLY A 435 -17.67 10.75 -20.93
C GLY A 435 -18.64 11.63 -20.16
N LYS A 436 -19.09 12.75 -20.73
CA LYS A 436 -20.21 13.54 -20.17
C LYS A 436 -21.51 12.74 -20.05
N ARG A 437 -21.84 11.90 -21.05
CA ARG A 437 -23.02 11.03 -21.04
C ARG A 437 -22.88 9.90 -20.03
N LEU A 438 -21.67 9.32 -19.92
CA LEU A 438 -21.37 8.27 -18.96
C LEU A 438 -21.37 8.79 -17.52
N ASP A 439 -20.76 9.95 -17.27
CA ASP A 439 -20.76 10.64 -15.97
C ASP A 439 -22.17 11.05 -15.51
N LEU A 440 -23.07 11.34 -16.45
CA LEU A 440 -24.48 11.59 -16.18
C LEU A 440 -25.23 10.29 -15.85
N ALA A 441 -24.95 9.21 -16.58
CA ALA A 441 -25.57 7.90 -16.34
C ALA A 441 -25.14 7.29 -15.00
N ILE A 442 -23.84 7.30 -14.69
CA ILE A 442 -23.29 6.82 -13.42
C ILE A 442 -23.82 7.66 -12.26
N GLY A 443 -23.90 8.98 -12.42
CA GLY A 443 -24.50 9.85 -11.41
C GLY A 443 -25.95 9.47 -11.06
N ARG A 444 -26.74 9.00 -12.04
CA ARG A 444 -28.12 8.53 -11.81
C ARG A 444 -28.17 7.18 -11.11
N VAL A 445 -27.31 6.23 -11.51
CA VAL A 445 -27.24 4.89 -10.89
C VAL A 445 -26.77 4.98 -9.44
N VAL A 446 -25.79 5.83 -9.17
CA VAL A 446 -25.27 6.06 -7.82
C VAL A 446 -26.34 6.65 -6.89
N ILE A 447 -27.18 7.56 -7.38
CA ILE A 447 -28.35 8.05 -6.62
C ILE A 447 -29.36 6.91 -6.39
N LEU A 448 -29.59 6.07 -7.38
CA LEU A 448 -30.52 4.94 -7.29
C LEU A 448 -30.06 3.91 -6.26
N ILE A 449 -28.76 3.59 -6.22
CA ILE A 449 -28.16 2.71 -5.22
C ILE A 449 -28.20 3.38 -3.84
N ALA A 450 -27.90 4.67 -3.74
CA ALA A 450 -28.01 5.40 -2.47
C ALA A 450 -29.45 5.41 -1.92
N VAL A 451 -30.46 5.49 -2.80
CA VAL A 451 -31.89 5.37 -2.43
C VAL A 451 -32.28 3.93 -2.06
N LEU A 452 -31.61 2.92 -2.59
CA LEU A 452 -31.85 1.51 -2.25
C LEU A 452 -31.15 1.08 -0.95
N VAL A 453 -30.11 1.80 -0.55
CA VAL A 453 -29.31 1.52 0.67
C VAL A 453 -29.73 2.40 1.86
N ALA A 454 -30.40 3.53 1.62
CA ALA A 454 -31.08 4.33 2.63
C ALA A 454 -32.47 3.77 2.94
#